data_AF-A0A6H1KWL5-F1
#
_entry.id   AF-A0A6H1KWL5-F1
#
_cell.length_a   1.000
_cell.length_b   1.000
_cell.length_c   1.000
_cell.angle_alpha   90.00
_cell.angle_beta   90.00
_cell.angle_gamma   90.00
#
_symmetry.space_group_name_H-M   'P 1'
#
loop_
_entity.id
_entity.type
_entity.pdbx_description
1 polymer ?
#
loop_
_entity_poly.entity_id
_entity_poly.type
_entity_poly.pdbx_seq_one_letter_code
_entity_poly.pdbx_strand_id
1 'polypeptide(L)'
;MFGRLGAPEIILILLVVVLLFGAKRLPDMARSFGQSLRILKSETKAMQKDDSDEPSTAHTAAALQTASQNRQTARAAAEAETSPNR
;
A
#
# COMPACT_ATOMS: atom_id res chain seq x y z
N MET A 1 -31.90 -18.03 21.10
CA MET A 1 -31.52 -18.97 20.03
C MET A 1 -30.72 -18.30 18.88
N PHE A 2 -29.93 -17.25 19.14
CA PHE A 2 -29.10 -16.56 18.13
C PHE A 2 -27.60 -16.49 18.49
N GLY A 3 -27.16 -17.22 19.51
CA GLY A 3 -25.79 -17.15 20.05
C GLY A 3 -24.79 -18.14 19.42
N ARG A 4 -25.07 -18.67 18.23
CA ARG A 4 -24.17 -19.62 17.54
C ARG A 4 -23.76 -19.17 16.14
N LEU A 5 -23.74 -17.86 15.84
CA LEU A 5 -22.84 -17.37 14.80
C LEU A 5 -21.41 -17.55 15.31
N GLY A 6 -20.94 -18.79 15.25
CA GLY A 6 -19.61 -19.16 15.68
C GLY A 6 -18.63 -18.97 14.53
N ALA A 7 -17.36 -19.29 14.81
CA ALA A 7 -16.34 -19.46 13.79
C ALA A 7 -16.80 -20.29 12.56
N PRO A 8 -17.60 -21.37 12.67
CA PRO A 8 -17.98 -22.16 11.49
C PRO A 8 -18.84 -21.40 10.46
N GLU A 9 -19.82 -20.59 10.87
CA GLU A 9 -20.64 -19.81 9.94
C GLU A 9 -19.79 -18.78 9.17
N ILE A 10 -18.84 -18.13 9.85
CA ILE A 10 -17.93 -17.17 9.20
C ILE A 10 -17.05 -17.88 8.16
N ILE A 11 -16.54 -19.07 8.49
CA ILE A 11 -15.76 -19.90 7.55
C ILE A 11 -16.59 -20.28 6.33
N LEU A 12 -17.86 -20.63 6.50
CA LEU A 12 -18.75 -21.00 5.40
C LEU A 12 -19.02 -19.81 4.48
N ILE A 13 -19.24 -18.62 5.03
CA ILE A 13 -19.38 -17.39 4.24
C ILE A 13 -18.09 -17.07 3.49
N LEU A 14 -16.93 -17.14 4.15
CA LEU A 14 -15.64 -16.92 3.50
C LEU A 14 -15.40 -17.91 2.36
N LEU A 15 -15.78 -19.18 2.54
CA LEU A 15 -15.67 -20.19 1.49
C LEU A 15 -16.48 -19.78 0.24
N VAL A 16 -17.72 -19.33 0.42
CA VAL A 16 -18.57 -18.86 -0.67
C VAL A 16 -17.97 -17.63 -1.36
N VAL A 17 -17.48 -16.65 -0.59
CA VAL A 17 -16.83 -15.45 -1.16
C VAL A 17 -15.57 -15.84 -1.95
N VAL A 18 -14.76 -16.77 -1.45
CA VAL A 18 -13.57 -17.27 -2.16
C VAL A 18 -13.95 -18.02 -3.44
N LEU A 19 -15.06 -18.76 -3.46
CA LEU A 19 -15.54 -19.42 -4.69
C LEU A 19 -16.03 -18.42 -5.74
N LEU A 20 -16.72 -17.35 -5.33
CA LEU A 20 -17.24 -16.32 -6.24
C LEU A 20 -16.14 -15.40 -6.79
N PHE A 21 -15.26 -14.92 -5.92
CA PHE A 21 -14.23 -13.94 -6.28
C PHE A 21 -12.89 -14.59 -6.62
N GLY A 22 -12.61 -15.80 -6.11
CA GLY A 22 -11.34 -16.50 -6.26
C GLY A 22 -10.33 -16.18 -5.15
N ALA A 23 -9.52 -17.19 -4.77
CA ALA A 23 -8.53 -17.08 -3.69
C ALA A 23 -7.47 -15.99 -3.90
N LYS A 24 -7.21 -15.58 -5.15
CA LYS A 24 -6.24 -14.52 -5.48
C LYS A 24 -6.84 -13.11 -5.50
N ARG A 25 -8.16 -12.96 -5.73
CA ARG A 25 -8.80 -11.63 -5.85
C ARG A 25 -9.19 -11.03 -4.52
N LEU A 26 -9.59 -11.86 -3.56
CA LEU A 26 -9.93 -11.43 -2.20
C LEU A 26 -8.75 -10.71 -1.50
N PRO A 27 -7.52 -11.26 -1.45
CA PRO A 27 -6.39 -10.58 -0.84
C PRO A 27 -5.92 -9.35 -1.65
N ASP A 28 -6.08 -9.37 -2.98
CA ASP A 28 -5.68 -8.27 -3.85
C ASP A 28 -6.60 -7.04 -3.64
N MET A 29 -7.91 -7.26 -3.63
CA MET A 29 -8.91 -6.24 -3.28
C MET A 29 -8.73 -5.74 -1.84
N ALA A 30 -8.48 -6.63 -0.88
CA ALA A 30 -8.23 -6.24 0.50
C ALA A 30 -6.95 -5.40 0.65
N ARG A 31 -5.90 -5.70 -0.12
CA ARG A 31 -4.65 -4.91 -0.12
C ARG A 31 -4.88 -3.51 -0.68
N SER A 32 -5.56 -3.36 -1.81
CA SER A 32 -5.82 -2.05 -2.41
C SER A 32 -6.76 -1.19 -1.55
N PHE A 33 -7.86 -1.77 -1.04
CA PHE A 33 -8.76 -1.08 -0.09
C PHE A 33 -8.04 -0.76 1.23
N GLY A 34 -7.21 -1.67 1.74
CA GLY A 34 -6.43 -1.47 2.95
C GLY A 34 -5.42 -0.34 2.83
N GLN A 35 -4.84 -0.15 1.64
CA GLN A 35 -3.91 0.97 1.38
C GLN A 35 -4.64 2.32 1.38
N SER A 36 -5.84 2.41 0.78
CA SER A 36 -6.69 3.61 0.87
C SER A 36 -7.10 3.91 2.31
N LEU A 37 -7.57 2.89 3.06
CA LEU A 37 -7.93 3.03 4.47
C LEU A 37 -6.73 3.41 5.34
N ARG A 38 -5.52 2.94 5.03
CA ARG A 38 -4.29 3.28 5.76
C ARG A 38 -3.94 4.76 5.62
N ILE A 39 -4.06 5.32 4.41
CA ILE A 39 -3.79 6.74 4.14
C ILE A 39 -4.80 7.59 4.90
N LEU A 40 -6.10 7.29 4.73
CA LEU A 40 -7.18 7.97 5.44
C LEU A 40 -7.03 7.89 6.96
N LYS A 41 -6.64 6.72 7.49
CA LYS A 41 -6.40 6.54 8.93
C LYS A 41 -5.18 7.31 9.42
N SER A 42 -4.13 7.43 8.60
CA SER A 42 -2.93 8.18 8.97
C SER A 42 -3.20 9.68 9.02
N GLU A 43 -3.96 10.20 8.06
CA GLU A 43 -4.40 11.61 8.06
C GLU A 43 -5.37 11.88 9.21
N THR A 44 -6.38 11.02 9.41
CA THR A 44 -7.31 11.14 10.54
C THR A 44 -6.57 11.10 11.87
N LYS A 45 -5.54 10.25 12.00
CA LYS A 45 -4.71 10.16 13.21
C LYS A 45 -3.79 11.38 13.38
N ALA A 46 -3.29 11.97 12.30
CA ALA A 46 -2.52 13.21 12.33
C ALA A 46 -3.40 14.38 12.79
N MET A 47 -4.63 14.50 12.26
CA MET A 47 -5.60 15.51 12.72
C MET A 47 -5.94 15.34 14.21
N GLN A 48 -6.03 14.10 14.70
CA GLN A 48 -6.30 13.82 16.12
C GLN A 48 -5.05 13.96 17.01
N LYS A 49 -3.85 14.04 16.42
CA LYS A 49 -2.57 14.13 17.13
C LYS A 49 -1.98 15.54 17.07
N ASP A 50 -2.45 16.43 16.19
CA ASP A 50 -2.09 17.85 16.21
C ASP A 50 -2.66 18.60 17.44
N ASP A 51 -3.57 17.99 18.21
CA ASP A 51 -3.91 18.42 19.57
C ASP A 51 -2.87 17.97 20.63
N SER A 52 -1.86 17.16 20.27
CA SER A 52 -0.80 16.64 21.17
C SER A 52 0.47 16.18 20.40
N ASP A 53 1.39 17.13 20.19
CA ASP A 53 2.83 16.98 19.92
C ASP A 53 3.37 16.28 18.64
N GLU A 54 4.21 17.07 17.95
CA GLU A 54 5.34 16.86 17.03
C GLU A 54 5.21 16.16 15.64
N PRO A 55 5.91 16.68 14.59
CA PRO A 55 5.82 16.22 13.20
C PRO A 55 6.73 15.01 12.89
N SER A 56 6.15 14.00 12.23
CA SER A 56 6.81 12.76 11.85
C SER A 56 7.76 12.92 10.64
N THR A 57 9.07 12.84 10.88
CA THR A 57 10.18 12.94 9.89
C THR A 57 10.28 11.77 8.90
N ALA A 58 9.42 10.74 9.01
CA ALA A 58 9.56 9.51 8.21
C ALA A 58 9.18 9.67 6.72
N HIS A 59 8.36 10.67 6.37
CA HIS A 59 7.88 10.85 4.98
C HIS A 59 8.86 11.60 4.07
N THR A 60 9.74 12.44 4.62
CA THR A 60 10.73 13.21 3.84
C THR A 60 11.85 12.32 3.27
N ALA A 61 12.25 11.28 4.00
CA ALA A 61 13.33 10.39 3.58
C ALA A 61 12.97 9.51 2.36
N ALA A 62 11.71 9.06 2.26
CA ALA A 62 11.24 8.22 1.16
C ALA A 62 11.09 9.01 -0.17
N ALA A 63 10.69 10.28 -0.08
CA ALA A 63 10.57 11.16 -1.25
C ALA A 63 11.93 11.49 -1.89
N LEU A 64 12.97 11.68 -1.06
CA LEU A 64 14.32 11.98 -1.53
C LEU A 64 14.99 10.79 -2.23
N GLN A 65 14.73 9.55 -1.77
CA GLN A 65 15.27 8.34 -2.40
C GLN A 65 14.69 8.10 -3.81
N THR A 66 13.38 8.32 -3.98
CA THR A 66 12.71 8.14 -5.27
C THR A 66 13.21 9.15 -6.31
N ALA A 67 13.49 10.39 -5.89
CA ALA A 67 14.05 11.43 -6.76
C ALA A 67 15.51 11.13 -7.18
N SER A 68 16.32 10.54 -6.30
CA SER A 68 17.69 10.15 -6.63
C SER A 68 17.79 8.96 -7.59
N GLN A 69 16.89 7.98 -7.45
CA GLN A 69 16.90 6.77 -8.29
C GLN A 69 16.54 7.09 -9.75
N ASN A 70 15.56 7.97 -9.98
CA ASN A 70 15.14 8.37 -11.33
C ASN A 70 16.21 9.18 -12.09
N ARG A 71 17.03 9.98 -11.38
CA ARG A 71 18.15 10.70 -12.01
C ARG A 71 19.28 9.75 -12.43
N GLN A 72 19.47 8.64 -11.72
CA GLN A 72 20.57 7.73 -11.99
C GLN A 72 20.28 6.82 -13.20
N THR A 73 19.04 6.36 -13.36
CA THR A 73 18.59 5.65 -14.57
C THR A 73 18.60 6.54 -15.81
N ALA A 74 18.23 7.83 -15.70
CA ALA A 74 18.28 8.76 -16.82
C ALA A 74 19.73 9.07 -17.28
N ARG A 75 20.69 9.13 -16.35
CA ARG A 75 22.12 9.31 -16.69
C ARG A 75 22.73 8.07 -17.33
N ALA A 76 22.41 6.87 -16.83
CA ALA A 76 22.89 5.62 -17.40
C ALA A 76 22.39 5.36 -18.83
N ALA A 77 21.17 5.82 -19.16
CA ALA A 77 20.63 5.74 -20.52
C ALA A 77 21.31 6.74 -21.49
N ALA A 78 21.62 7.96 -21.03
CA ALA A 78 22.32 8.96 -21.84
C ALA A 78 23.78 8.58 -22.14
N GLU A 79 24.42 7.84 -21.24
CA GLU A 79 25.80 7.37 -21.41
C GLU A 79 25.92 6.19 -22.40
N ALA A 80 24.82 5.49 -22.68
CA ALA A 80 24.78 4.39 -23.65
C ALA A 80 24.57 4.88 -25.11
N GLU A 81 23.97 6.06 -25.34
CA GLU A 81 23.73 6.60 -26.68
C GLU A 81 24.90 7.43 -27.24
N THR A 82 25.92 7.75 -26.44
CA THR A 82 27.09 8.55 -26.89
C THR A 82 28.38 7.72 -26.99
N SER A 83 28.27 6.39 -27.13
CA SER A 83 29.45 5.56 -27.43
C SER A 83 29.67 5.52 -28.95
N PRO A 84 30.86 5.92 -29.44
CA PRO A 84 31.08 6.31 -30.83
C PRO A 84 31.21 5.07 -31.71
N ASN A 85 30.32 4.91 -32.70
CA ASN A 85 30.52 3.91 -33.74
C ASN A 85 31.55 4.45 -34.74
N ARG A 86 32.70 3.78 -34.76
CA ARG A 86 33.77 3.91 -35.77
C ARG A 86 33.27 3.71 -37.19
#